data_AF-A0A966NZU5-F1
#
_entry.id   AF-A0A966NZU5-F1
#
_cell.length_a   1.000
_cell.length_b   1.000
_cell.length_c   1.000
_cell.angle_alpha   90.00
_cell.angle_beta   90.00
_cell.angle_gamma   90.00
#
_symmetry.space_group_name_H-M   'P 1'
#
loop_
_entity.id
_entity.type
_entity.pdbx_description
1 polymer ?
#
loop_
_entity_poly.entity_id
_entity_poly.type
_entity_poly.pdbx_seq_one_letter_code
_entity_poly.pdbx_strand_id
1 'polypeptide(L)' 'MLWIVLLVMTLSFGVVLLVSGNARIPSELRNSLGPDQLETIREDLALRKHLGQLLLTSLAAFVTVWIAY' A
#
# COMPACT_ATOMS: atom_id res chain seq x y z
N MET A 1 -20.64 14.84 4.82
CA MET A 1 -20.66 13.57 4.05
C MET A 1 -19.43 13.40 3.16
N LEU A 2 -19.09 14.36 2.28
CA LEU A 2 -18.00 14.20 1.30
C LEU A 2 -16.63 13.90 1.93
N TRP A 3 -16.30 14.55 3.07
CA TRP A 3 -15.07 14.30 3.82
C TRP A 3 -14.94 12.87 4.37
N ILE A 4 -16.06 12.27 4.79
CA ILE A 4 -16.08 10.89 5.30
C ILE A 4 -15.80 9.92 4.14
N VAL A 5 -16.41 10.16 2.98
CA VAL A 5 -16.16 9.35 1.77
C VAL A 5 -14.69 9.44 1.36
N LEU A 6 -14.10 10.65 1.40
CA LEU A 6 -12.70 10.85 1.09
C LEU A 6 -11.78 10.10 2.06
N LEU A 7 -12.08 10.16 3.36
CA LEU A 7 -11.35 9.44 4.41
C LEU A 7 -11.38 7.92 4.20
N VAL A 8 -12.56 7.37 3.93
CA VAL A 8 -12.74 5.93 3.70
C VAL A 8 -12.03 5.49 2.41
N MET A 9 -12.10 6.29 1.35
CA MET A 9 -11.39 6.03 0.09
C MET A 9 -9.87 6.01 0.30
N THR A 10 -9.32 7.03 0.96
CA THR A 10 -7.87 7.11 1.23
C THR A 10 -7.42 5.95 2.12
N LEU A 11 -8.18 5.62 3.16
CA LEU A 11 -7.86 4.49 4.03
C LEU A 11 -7.89 3.16 3.26
N SER A 12 -8.94 2.94 2.45
CA SER A 12 -9.06 1.73 1.63
C SER A 12 -7.91 1.60 0.64
N PHE A 13 -7.52 2.70 0.00
CA PHE A 13 -6.40 2.73 -0.93
C PHE A 13 -5.07 2.40 -0.22
N GLY A 14 -4.83 2.99 0.95
CA GLY A 14 -3.64 2.71 1.77
C GLY A 14 -3.56 1.24 2.18
N VAL A 15 -4.69 0.64 2.58
CA VAL A 15 -4.77 -0.78 2.93
C VAL A 15 -4.49 -1.66 1.71
N VAL A 16 -5.08 -1.36 0.54
CA VAL A 16 -4.84 -2.13 -0.70
C VAL A 16 -3.38 -2.09 -1.12
N LEU A 17 -2.72 -0.92 -1.04
CA LEU A 17 -1.29 -0.79 -1.32
C LEU A 17 -0.44 -1.63 -0.35
N LEU A 18 -0.80 -1.63 0.92
CA LEU A 18 -0.06 -2.37 1.95
C LEU A 18 -0.24 -3.89 1.79
N VAL A 19 -1.46 -4.35 1.52
CA VAL A 19 -1.77 -5.78 1.27
C VAL A 19 -1.12 -6.26 -0.02
N SER A 20 -1.22 -5.49 -1.10
CA SER A 20 -0.60 -5.85 -2.38
C SER A 20 0.92 -5.87 -2.28
N GLY A 21 1.55 -4.92 -1.59
CA GLY A 21 3.00 -4.93 -1.38
C GLY A 21 3.50 -6.05 -0.44
N ASN A 22 2.62 -6.64 0.36
CA ASN A 22 2.92 -7.81 1.18
C ASN A 22 2.49 -9.13 0.53
N ALA A 23 1.98 -9.08 -0.71
CA ALA A 23 1.57 -10.27 -1.45
C ALA A 23 2.78 -11.16 -1.73
N ARG A 24 2.60 -12.47 -1.51
CA ARG A 24 3.63 -13.44 -1.84
C ARG A 24 3.60 -13.71 -3.34
N ILE A 25 4.76 -13.61 -4.00
CA ILE A 25 4.87 -13.98 -5.42
C ILE A 25 4.55 -15.48 -5.55
N PRO A 26 3.59 -15.88 -6.41
CA PRO A 26 3.27 -17.28 -6.62
C PRO A 26 4.49 -18.06 -7.13
N SER A 27 4.64 -19.31 -6.68
CA SER A 27 5.75 -20.18 -7.10
C SER A 27 5.77 -20.43 -8.61
N GLU A 28 4.60 -20.46 -9.25
CA GLU A 28 4.44 -20.61 -10.71
C GLU A 28 5.04 -19.41 -11.46
N LEU A 29 4.74 -18.19 -11.01
CA LEU A 29 5.32 -16.96 -11.56
C LEU A 29 6.84 -16.96 -11.35
N ARG A 30 7.29 -17.36 -10.17
CA ARG A 30 8.72 -17.41 -9.83
C ARG A 30 9.51 -18.42 -10.66
N ASN A 31 8.88 -19.50 -11.10
CA ASN A 31 9.50 -20.50 -11.96
C ASN A 31 9.48 -20.11 -13.45
N SER A 32 8.54 -19.24 -13.85
CA SER A 32 8.42 -18.75 -15.22
C SER A 32 9.21 -17.46 -15.50
N LEU A 33 9.52 -16.69 -14.47
CA LEU A 33 10.21 -15.40 -14.58
C LEU A 33 11.71 -15.56 -14.38
N GLY A 34 12.49 -14.81 -15.16
CA GLY A 34 13.94 -14.68 -14.97
C GLY A 34 14.28 -13.97 -13.65
N PRO A 35 15.53 -14.12 -13.14
CA PRO A 35 15.96 -13.53 -11.88
C PRO A 35 15.78 -12.01 -11.83
N ASP A 36 16.10 -11.30 -12.92
CA ASP A 36 15.96 -9.84 -13.01
C ASP A 36 14.50 -9.39 -12.90
N GLN A 37 13.57 -10.09 -13.56
CA GLN A 37 12.14 -9.78 -13.50
C GLN A 37 11.57 -10.03 -12.10
N LEU A 38 12.06 -11.06 -11.42
CA LEU A 38 11.66 -11.36 -10.06
C LEU A 38 12.12 -10.27 -9.09
N GLU A 39 13.30 -9.72 -9.31
CA GLU A 39 13.86 -8.61 -8.53
C GLU A 39 13.05 -7.33 -8.74
N THR A 40 12.75 -6.96 -9.99
CA THR A 40 11.88 -5.81 -10.29
C THR A 40 10.50 -5.93 -9.63
N ILE A 41 9.89 -7.12 -9.65
CA ILE A 41 8.59 -7.35 -9.00
C ILE A 41 8.72 -7.20 -7.48
N ARG A 42 9.80 -7.70 -6.88
CA ARG A 42 10.04 -7.52 -5.44
C ARG A 42 10.21 -6.05 -5.07
N GLU A 43 10.92 -5.29 -5.88
CA GLU A 43 11.07 -3.85 -5.67
C GLU A 43 9.73 -3.12 -5.80
N ASP A 44 8.92 -3.42 -6.81
CA ASP A 44 7.58 -2.84 -6.96
C ASP A 44 6.66 -3.19 -5.77
N LEU A 45 6.70 -4.44 -5.30
CA LEU A 45 5.96 -4.87 -4.12
C LEU A 45 6.44 -4.13 -2.85
N ALA A 46 7.75 -3.99 -2.67
CA ALA A 46 8.32 -3.25 -1.55
C ALA A 46 7.92 -1.77 -1.59
N LEU A 47 7.94 -1.15 -2.78
CA LEU A 47 7.51 0.23 -2.99
C LEU A 47 6.02 0.40 -2.63
N ARG A 48 5.14 -0.47 -3.12
CA ARG A 48 3.70 -0.44 -2.80
C ARG A 48 3.45 -0.55 -1.31
N LYS A 49 4.18 -1.43 -0.62
CA LYS A 49 4.11 -1.57 0.83
C LYS A 49 4.49 -0.27 1.54
N HIS A 50 5.59 0.34 1.12
CA HIS A 50 6.07 1.58 1.74
C HIS A 50 5.13 2.77 1.48
N LEU A 51 4.62 2.90 0.26
CA LEU A 51 3.62 3.90 -0.11
C LEU A 51 2.32 3.70 0.68
N GLY A 52 1.83 2.47 0.81
CA GLY A 52 0.66 2.16 1.63
C GLY A 52 0.85 2.54 3.10
N GLN A 53 2.01 2.22 3.67
CA GLN A 53 2.37 2.63 5.03
C GLN A 53 2.39 4.15 5.19
N LEU A 54 3.05 4.87 4.28
CA LEU A 54 3.15 6.33 4.31
C LEU A 54 1.78 7.01 4.19
N LEU A 55 0.92 6.48 3.31
CA LEU A 55 -0.43 6.99 3.13
C LEU A 55 -1.27 6.79 4.40
N LEU A 56 -1.18 5.63 5.04
CA LEU A 56 -1.90 5.35 6.28
C LEU A 56 -1.39 6.18 7.47
N THR A 57 -0.08 6.35 7.61
CA THR A 57 0.49 7.17 8.70
C THR A 57 0.17 8.65 8.52
N SER A 58 0.26 9.17 7.29
CA SER A 58 -0.12 10.56 6.99
C SER A 58 -1.62 10.80 7.21
N LEU A 59 -2.48 9.85 6.83
CA LEU A 59 -3.92 9.93 7.10
C LEU A 59 -4.21 9.91 8.60
N ALA A 60 -3.54 9.04 9.36
CA ALA A 60 -3.69 8.99 10.81
C ALA A 60 -3.25 10.29 11.49
N ALA A 61 -2.13 10.88 11.06
CA ALA A 61 -1.66 12.17 11.55
C ALA A 61 -2.67 13.29 11.24
N PHE A 62 -3.20 13.32 10.02
CA PHE A 62 -4.22 14.29 9.60
C PHE A 62 -5.49 14.18 10.47
N VAL A 63 -6.01 12.96 10.67
CA VAL A 63 -7.19 12.72 11.51
C VAL A 63 -6.93 13.12 12.97
N THR A 64 -5.74 12.84 13.48
CA THR A 64 -5.36 13.21 14.87
C THR A 64 -5.35 14.72 15.05
N VAL A 65 -4.75 15.47 14.12
CA VAL A 65 -4.74 16.93 14.13
C VAL A 65 -6.17 17.48 13.99
N TRP A 66 -6.98 16.89 13.12
CA TRP A 66 -8.37 17.30 12.94
C TRP A 66 -9.22 17.12 14.20
N ILE A 67 -9.06 16.01 14.91
CA ILE A 67 -9.80 15.74 16.17
C ILE A 67 -9.33 16.65 17.31
N ALA A 68 -8.06 17.06 17.29
CA ALA A 68 -7.50 17.93 18.32
C ALA A 68 -7.93 19.40 18.18
N TYR A 69 -8.50 19.77 17.04
CA TYR A 69 -9.00 21.11 16.72
C TYR A 69 -10.53 21.20 16.87
#